data_AF-A0AAV5FW00-F1
#
_entry.id   AF-A0AAV5FW00-F1
#
_cell.length_a   1.000
_cell.length_b   1.000
_cell.length_c   1.000
_cell.angle_alpha   90.00
_cell.angle_beta   90.00
_cell.angle_gamma   90.00
#
_symmetry.space_group_name_H-M   'P 1'
#
loop_
_entity.id
_entity.type
_entity.pdbx_description
1 polymer ?
#
loop_
_entity_poly.entity_id
_entity_poly.type
_entity_poly.pdbx_seq_one_letter_code
_entity_poly.pdbx_strand_id
1 'polypeptide(L)'
;MAAGSNPTRQYGITKPLSLLGPVDADLQRTAELERFLVEAGLYESPEESAKRVEVLAKLDQILKGWVKQLTSQRGYTDQMVEEANAKLFTFGSYRLGVHGPGADIDTLCVGPSYVNREEDFFMILHEILAQTEDVTELQPVPDAHVPVMKFKFYGISIDLLYASVSLLVVPDDLDISQGSVLYDVDEATVRSLNGCRVADQILRLVPNVEEIDMNKASWSALFEPFQFFEAYKNYLQVDIIAEDDEDLRLWKGWVESRLRQLTLKIERDTYGMLQCHPYPHEYADPSRQCAHCAFFMGLSRKEGVQIQEGQQFDIRGTVDEFNMK
;
A
#
# COMPACT_ATOMS: atom_id res chain seq x y z
N MET A 1 49.11 -19.90 -9.34
CA MET A 1 48.11 -19.32 -8.44
C MET A 1 46.83 -19.16 -9.23
N ALA A 2 45.83 -20.01 -8.98
CA ALA A 2 44.55 -19.96 -9.67
C ALA A 2 43.72 -18.82 -9.06
N ALA A 3 43.35 -17.84 -9.88
CA ALA A 3 42.39 -16.81 -9.51
C ALA A 3 41.05 -17.51 -9.24
N GLY A 4 40.58 -17.45 -7.99
CA GLY A 4 39.26 -17.93 -7.63
C GLY A 4 38.20 -17.11 -8.37
N SER A 5 37.48 -17.75 -9.29
CA SER A 5 36.27 -17.19 -9.87
C SER A 5 35.23 -17.02 -8.76
N ASN A 6 34.89 -15.78 -8.42
CA ASN A 6 33.73 -15.51 -7.57
C ASN A 6 32.49 -16.14 -8.25
N PRO A 7 31.65 -16.88 -7.52
CA PRO A 7 30.44 -17.45 -8.08
C PRO A 7 29.55 -16.32 -8.61
N THR A 8 29.13 -16.42 -9.87
CA THR A 8 28.15 -15.52 -10.48
C THR A 8 26.88 -15.58 -9.65
N ARG A 9 26.47 -14.44 -9.08
CA ARG A 9 25.28 -14.33 -8.22
C ARG A 9 24.04 -14.72 -9.03
N GLN A 10 23.45 -15.86 -8.71
CA GLN A 10 22.20 -16.33 -9.32
C GLN A 10 21.02 -15.65 -8.63
N TYR A 11 20.17 -14.98 -9.42
CA TYR A 11 18.91 -14.43 -8.95
C TYR A 11 17.77 -15.38 -9.33
N GLY A 12 16.92 -15.73 -8.36
CA GLY A 12 15.82 -16.67 -8.54
C GLY A 12 16.19 -18.16 -8.47
N ILE A 13 15.16 -19.01 -8.52
CA ILE A 13 15.30 -20.47 -8.38
C ILE A 13 15.66 -21.19 -9.69
N THR A 14 15.57 -20.50 -10.83
CA THR A 14 15.90 -21.01 -12.18
C THR A 14 17.02 -20.19 -12.81
N LYS A 15 17.62 -20.73 -13.87
CA LYS A 15 18.59 -19.99 -14.69
C LYS A 15 17.87 -18.87 -15.48
N PRO A 16 18.57 -17.76 -15.79
CA PRO A 16 18.02 -16.72 -16.64
C PRO A 16 17.70 -17.26 -18.04
N LEU A 17 16.62 -16.77 -18.65
CA LEU A 17 16.21 -17.15 -20.01
C LEU A 17 17.19 -16.63 -21.07
N SER A 18 17.74 -15.43 -20.85
CA SER A 18 18.74 -14.79 -21.68
C SER A 18 19.71 -13.99 -20.81
N LEU A 19 20.97 -13.92 -21.22
CA LEU A 19 22.01 -13.06 -20.66
C LEU A 19 22.44 -11.96 -21.66
N LEU A 20 21.72 -11.83 -22.77
CA LEU A 20 21.98 -10.78 -23.75
C LEU A 20 21.57 -9.43 -23.16
N GLY A 21 22.48 -8.46 -23.19
CA GLY A 21 22.19 -7.07 -22.85
C GLY A 21 21.41 -6.36 -23.97
N PRO A 22 20.95 -5.13 -23.71
CA PRO A 22 20.21 -4.34 -24.67
C PRO A 22 21.06 -3.99 -25.89
N VAL A 23 20.42 -3.86 -27.06
CA VAL A 23 21.02 -3.25 -28.24
C VAL A 23 20.70 -1.75 -28.31
N ASP A 24 21.37 -0.99 -29.18
CA ASP A 24 21.16 0.46 -29.33
C ASP A 24 19.68 0.82 -29.59
N ALA A 25 18.95 -0.03 -30.32
CA ALA A 25 17.53 0.16 -30.57
C ALA A 25 16.68 0.02 -29.29
N ASP A 26 17.07 -0.84 -28.35
CA ASP A 26 16.39 -0.99 -27.06
C ASP A 26 16.67 0.24 -26.20
N LEU A 27 17.92 0.70 -26.13
CA LEU A 27 18.30 1.92 -25.41
C LEU A 27 17.54 3.16 -25.89
N GLN A 28 17.36 3.30 -27.21
CA GLN A 28 16.56 4.38 -27.77
C GLN A 28 15.09 4.30 -27.32
N ARG A 29 14.52 3.10 -27.26
CA ARG A 29 13.13 2.88 -26.84
C ARG A 29 12.93 3.09 -25.34
N THR A 30 13.92 2.74 -24.52
CA THR A 30 13.95 3.09 -23.10
C THR A 30 13.92 4.60 -22.92
N ALA A 31 14.73 5.36 -23.67
CA ALA A 31 14.70 6.82 -23.60
C ALA A 31 13.35 7.41 -24.07
N GLU A 32 12.72 6.81 -25.10
CA GLU A 32 11.37 7.21 -25.54
C GLU A 32 10.30 6.91 -24.48
N LEU A 33 10.41 5.78 -23.77
CA LEU A 33 9.55 5.43 -22.64
C LEU A 33 9.72 6.43 -21.49
N GLU A 34 10.94 6.66 -21.04
CA GLU A 34 11.23 7.58 -19.93
C GLU A 34 10.66 8.98 -20.21
N ARG A 35 10.85 9.49 -21.43
CA ARG A 35 10.27 10.78 -21.83
C ARG A 35 8.75 10.75 -21.77
N PHE A 36 8.11 9.69 -22.26
CA PHE A 36 6.65 9.55 -22.19
C PHE A 36 6.15 9.50 -20.74
N LEU A 37 6.82 8.77 -19.85
CA LEU A 37 6.45 8.66 -18.44
C LEU A 37 6.57 10.02 -17.71
N VAL A 38 7.60 10.81 -18.04
CA VAL A 38 7.75 12.20 -17.58
C VAL A 38 6.62 13.08 -18.11
N GLU A 39 6.33 13.02 -19.41
CA GLU A 39 5.25 13.80 -20.04
C GLU A 39 3.86 13.42 -19.50
N ALA A 40 3.66 12.16 -19.12
CA ALA A 40 2.44 11.66 -18.49
C ALA A 40 2.32 12.08 -17.01
N GLY A 41 3.33 12.74 -16.43
CA GLY A 41 3.33 13.19 -15.04
C GLY A 41 3.41 12.05 -14.03
N LEU A 42 4.05 10.94 -14.39
CA LEU A 42 4.17 9.76 -13.51
C LEU A 42 5.31 9.87 -12.50
N TYR A 43 6.28 10.76 -12.74
CA TYR A 43 7.36 11.03 -11.81
C TYR A 43 7.04 12.24 -10.94
N GLU A 44 7.39 12.12 -9.67
CA GLU A 44 7.32 13.21 -8.71
C GLU A 44 8.34 14.32 -9.03
N SER A 45 7.98 15.56 -8.71
CA SER A 45 8.90 16.68 -8.84
C SER A 45 10.02 16.62 -7.78
N PRO A 46 11.24 17.15 -8.07
CA PRO A 46 12.32 17.21 -7.08
C PRO A 46 11.90 17.93 -5.78
N GLU A 47 11.04 18.94 -5.87
CA GLU A 47 10.52 19.69 -4.74
C GLU A 47 9.62 18.84 -3.85
N GLU A 48 8.71 18.06 -4.43
CA GLU A 48 7.85 17.12 -3.69
C GLU A 48 8.68 16.01 -3.04
N SER A 49 9.68 15.46 -3.74
CA SER A 49 10.57 14.45 -3.17
C SER A 49 11.38 14.99 -2.00
N ALA A 50 11.90 16.23 -2.11
CA ALA A 50 12.58 16.90 -1.00
C ALA A 50 11.64 17.10 0.21
N LYS A 51 10.38 17.45 -0.05
CA LYS A 51 9.35 17.59 0.98
C LYS A 51 9.06 16.26 1.69
N ARG A 52 8.95 15.14 0.97
CA ARG A 52 8.77 13.80 1.58
C ARG A 52 9.91 13.42 2.51
N VAL A 53 11.15 13.70 2.10
CA VAL A 53 12.34 13.46 2.93
C VAL A 53 12.30 14.30 4.21
N GLU A 54 11.91 15.58 4.12
CA GLU A 54 11.76 16.44 5.29
C GLU A 54 10.67 15.93 6.24
N VAL A 55 9.51 15.54 5.70
CA VAL A 55 8.39 14.98 6.46
C VAL A 55 8.79 13.71 7.21
N LEU A 56 9.51 12.79 6.55
CA LEU A 56 10.02 11.57 7.17
C LEU A 56 11.03 11.88 8.29
N ALA A 57 11.92 12.85 8.09
CA ALA A 57 12.87 13.27 9.11
C ALA A 57 12.16 13.84 10.34
N LYS A 58 11.14 14.68 10.16
CA LYS A 58 10.33 15.22 11.26
C LYS A 58 9.55 14.12 11.98
N LEU A 59 8.94 13.19 11.25
CA LEU A 59 8.22 12.06 11.83
C LEU A 59 9.15 11.17 12.67
N ASP A 60 10.36 10.88 12.17
CA ASP A 60 11.38 10.15 12.93
C ASP A 60 11.73 10.83 14.25
N GLN A 61 11.85 12.16 14.29
CA GLN A 61 12.09 12.91 15.52
C GLN A 61 10.90 12.81 16.50
N ILE A 62 9.66 12.90 16.01
CA ILE A 62 8.46 12.73 16.84
C ILE A 62 8.44 11.35 17.49
N LEU A 63 8.69 10.29 16.71
CA LEU A 63 8.68 8.90 17.19
C LEU A 63 9.78 8.65 18.23
N LYS A 64 10.99 9.18 18.01
CA LYS A 64 12.09 9.10 18.98
C LYS A 64 11.77 9.85 20.26
N GLY A 65 11.22 11.06 20.15
CA GLY A 65 10.78 11.86 21.29
C GLY A 65 9.71 11.15 22.12
N TRP A 66 8.71 10.57 21.44
CA TRP A 66 7.64 9.77 22.05
C TRP A 66 8.18 8.59 22.86
N VAL A 67 9.05 7.75 22.27
CA VAL A 67 9.63 6.61 22.99
C VAL A 67 10.47 7.07 24.17
N LYS A 68 11.31 8.10 24.03
CA LYS A 68 12.10 8.66 25.15
C LYS A 68 11.22 9.16 26.29
N GLN A 69 10.14 9.87 25.97
CA GLN A 69 9.18 10.33 26.96
C GLN A 69 8.52 9.16 27.69
N LEU A 70 8.08 8.12 26.98
CA LEU A 70 7.52 6.91 27.58
C LEU A 70 8.51 6.20 28.49
N THR A 71 9.76 6.04 28.04
CA THR A 71 10.83 5.41 28.83
C THR A 71 11.05 6.17 30.14
N SER A 72 11.04 7.51 30.10
CA SER A 72 11.16 8.34 31.31
C SER A 72 9.95 8.19 32.25
N GLN A 73 8.72 8.26 31.71
CA GLN A 73 7.49 8.15 32.50
C GLN A 73 7.33 6.80 33.21
N ARG A 74 7.89 5.73 32.63
CA ARG A 74 7.89 4.38 33.20
C ARG A 74 8.96 4.16 34.28
N GLY A 75 9.77 5.18 34.57
CA GLY A 75 10.77 5.13 35.64
C GLY A 75 12.03 4.32 35.30
N TYR A 76 12.34 4.15 34.01
CA TYR A 76 13.64 3.60 33.61
C TYR A 76 14.78 4.58 33.94
N THR A 77 16.02 4.09 33.93
CA THR A 77 17.20 4.90 34.28
C THR A 77 17.46 5.99 33.25
N ASP A 78 18.11 7.08 33.65
CA ASP A 78 18.50 8.18 32.74
C ASP A 78 19.32 7.67 31.54
N GLN A 79 20.19 6.69 31.76
CA GLN A 79 20.94 6.03 30.69
C GLN A 79 20.02 5.34 29.68
N MET A 80 19.02 4.59 30.15
CA MET A 80 18.05 3.95 29.25
C MET A 80 17.19 4.98 28.52
N VAL A 81 16.85 6.11 29.13
CA VAL A 81 16.12 7.21 28.46
C VAL A 81 16.97 7.86 27.37
N GLU A 82 18.27 8.03 27.60
CA GLU A 82 19.19 8.58 26.61
C GLU A 82 19.34 7.65 25.39
N GLU A 83 19.48 6.35 25.65
CA GLU A 83 19.61 5.29 24.64
C GLU A 83 18.28 4.89 23.98
N ALA A 84 17.13 5.21 24.61
CA ALA A 84 15.82 4.84 24.09
C ALA A 84 15.58 5.43 22.69
N ASN A 85 15.09 4.57 21.80
CA ASN A 85 15.02 4.87 20.38
C ASN A 85 13.83 4.17 19.73
N ALA A 86 13.32 4.80 18.68
CA ALA A 86 12.37 4.22 17.73
C ALA A 86 12.98 4.36 16.35
N LYS A 87 12.78 3.36 15.49
CA LYS A 87 13.32 3.40 14.14
C LYS A 87 12.19 3.43 13.11
N LEU A 88 12.21 4.47 12.29
CA LEU A 88 11.28 4.61 11.17
C LEU A 88 11.84 3.91 9.93
N PHE A 89 11.03 3.06 9.32
CA PHE A 89 11.30 2.43 8.03
C PHE A 89 10.22 2.83 7.04
N THR A 90 10.59 2.93 5.76
CA THR A 90 9.63 3.03 4.67
C THR A 90 9.47 1.69 3.97
N PHE A 91 8.30 1.42 3.43
CA PHE A 91 8.04 0.28 2.55
C PHE A 91 7.14 0.71 1.38
N GLY A 92 6.56 -0.27 0.69
CA GLY A 92 5.62 0.01 -0.41
C GLY A 92 6.27 0.69 -1.62
N SER A 93 5.44 1.40 -2.39
CA SER A 93 5.83 2.07 -3.64
C SER A 93 6.92 3.13 -3.42
N TYR A 94 6.85 3.85 -2.30
CA TYR A 94 7.85 4.87 -1.95
C TYR A 94 9.24 4.26 -1.76
N ARG A 95 9.34 3.18 -0.96
CA ARG A 95 10.61 2.46 -0.74
C ARG A 95 11.18 1.84 -2.00
N LEU A 96 10.31 1.37 -2.90
CA LEU A 96 10.71 0.78 -4.19
C LEU A 96 11.08 1.83 -5.24
N GLY A 97 10.84 3.13 -5.00
CA GLY A 97 11.16 4.20 -5.94
C GLY A 97 10.21 4.28 -7.15
N VAL A 98 9.02 3.68 -7.04
CA VAL A 98 8.01 3.61 -8.14
C VAL A 98 6.72 4.36 -7.79
N HIS A 99 6.78 5.26 -6.82
CA HIS A 99 5.65 6.09 -6.40
C HIS A 99 5.45 7.24 -7.38
N GLY A 100 4.19 7.63 -7.60
CA GLY A 100 3.83 8.80 -8.40
C GLY A 100 3.47 10.01 -7.54
N PRO A 101 3.18 11.16 -8.17
CA PRO A 101 2.69 12.35 -7.47
C PRO A 101 1.45 12.05 -6.64
N GLY A 102 1.40 12.58 -5.42
CA GLY A 102 0.26 12.39 -4.50
C GLY A 102 0.14 10.99 -3.90
N ALA A 103 1.04 10.04 -4.20
CA ALA A 103 1.07 8.74 -3.53
C ALA A 103 1.30 8.90 -2.01
N ASP A 104 0.79 7.96 -1.23
CA ASP A 104 1.04 7.86 0.20
C ASP A 104 2.47 7.38 0.52
N ILE A 105 2.89 7.58 1.77
CA ILE A 105 4.11 7.00 2.30
C ILE A 105 3.74 5.92 3.32
N ASP A 106 4.00 4.67 2.92
CA ASP A 106 3.96 3.52 3.79
C ASP A 106 5.15 3.54 4.77
N THR A 107 4.86 3.66 6.06
CA THR A 107 5.86 3.77 7.12
C THR A 107 5.65 2.75 8.23
N LEU A 108 6.75 2.26 8.80
CA LEU A 108 6.77 1.35 9.93
C LEU A 108 7.64 1.94 11.04
N CYS A 109 7.04 2.16 12.20
CA CYS A 109 7.76 2.46 13.43
C CYS A 109 8.10 1.16 14.16
N VAL A 110 9.40 0.92 14.38
CA VAL A 110 9.90 -0.17 15.21
C VAL A 110 10.29 0.39 16.59
N GLY A 111 9.59 -0.07 17.63
CA GLY A 111 9.78 0.36 19.01
C GLY A 111 10.22 -0.78 19.94
N PRO A 112 10.63 -0.45 21.18
CA PRO A 112 11.13 -1.43 22.13
C PRO A 112 9.99 -2.28 22.74
N SER A 113 10.36 -3.42 23.32
CA SER A 113 9.42 -4.48 23.76
C SER A 113 8.40 -4.05 24.81
N TYR A 114 8.74 -3.03 25.60
CA TYR A 114 7.82 -2.51 26.61
C TYR A 114 6.76 -1.57 26.02
N VAL A 115 6.95 -1.02 24.83
CA VAL A 115 5.98 -0.12 24.19
C VAL A 115 4.93 -0.97 23.46
N ASN A 116 3.69 -0.86 23.92
CA ASN A 116 2.53 -1.64 23.49
C ASN A 116 1.70 -0.91 22.43
N ARG A 117 0.98 -1.68 21.61
CA ARG A 117 0.24 -1.13 20.48
C ARG A 117 -1.03 -0.38 20.88
N GLU A 118 -1.76 -0.91 21.87
CA GLU A 118 -3.10 -0.42 22.20
C GLU A 118 -3.05 0.93 22.93
N GLU A 119 -2.29 1.01 24.02
CA GLU A 119 -2.19 2.22 24.85
C GLU A 119 -1.13 3.18 24.32
N ASP A 120 0.10 2.70 24.06
CA ASP A 120 1.18 3.62 23.75
C ASP A 120 1.09 4.14 22.31
N PHE A 121 0.88 3.26 21.33
CA PHE A 121 0.85 3.64 19.92
C PHE A 121 -0.49 4.26 19.51
N PHE A 122 -1.62 3.63 19.83
CA PHE A 122 -2.92 4.15 19.40
C PHE A 122 -3.53 5.25 20.29
N MET A 123 -3.08 5.41 21.55
CA MET A 123 -3.55 6.50 22.41
C MET A 123 -2.48 7.58 22.60
N ILE A 124 -1.32 7.23 23.18
CA ILE A 124 -0.31 8.24 23.56
C ILE A 124 0.32 8.91 22.33
N LEU A 125 0.80 8.12 21.36
CA LEU A 125 1.35 8.69 20.12
C LEU A 125 0.26 9.41 19.31
N HIS A 126 -0.97 8.90 19.30
CA HIS A 126 -2.10 9.59 18.67
C HIS A 126 -2.31 10.98 19.27
N GLU A 127 -2.29 11.14 20.60
CA GLU A 127 -2.41 12.45 21.25
C GLU A 127 -1.26 13.39 20.88
N ILE A 128 -0.03 12.89 20.80
CA ILE A 128 1.14 13.67 20.36
C ILE A 128 0.96 14.16 18.92
N LEU A 129 0.54 13.27 18.02
CA LEU A 129 0.29 13.60 16.61
C LEU A 129 -0.88 14.59 16.47
N ALA A 130 -1.95 14.41 17.23
CA ALA A 130 -3.10 15.32 17.22
C ALA A 130 -2.76 16.75 17.69
N GLN A 131 -1.73 16.91 18.53
CA GLN A 131 -1.24 18.21 18.99
C GLN A 131 -0.17 18.84 18.07
N THR A 132 0.27 18.11 17.04
CA THR A 132 1.28 18.60 16.09
C THR A 132 0.62 19.45 15.01
N GLU A 133 1.01 20.72 14.89
CA GLU A 133 0.35 21.76 14.07
C GLU A 133 0.11 21.36 12.59
N ASP A 134 1.02 20.59 12.00
CA ASP A 134 0.98 20.21 10.58
C ASP A 134 0.36 18.82 10.32
N VAL A 135 -0.15 18.14 11.36
CA VAL A 135 -0.85 16.86 11.24
C VAL A 135 -2.35 17.10 11.08
N THR A 136 -2.92 16.49 10.05
CA THR A 136 -4.35 16.59 9.70
C THR A 136 -4.89 15.22 9.32
N GLU A 137 -6.22 15.06 9.28
CA GLU A 137 -6.88 13.80 8.89
C GLU A 137 -6.38 12.57 9.67
N LEU A 138 -6.07 12.74 10.96
CA LEU A 138 -5.57 11.67 11.82
C LEU A 138 -6.68 10.65 12.13
N GLN A 139 -6.48 9.42 11.66
CA GLN A 139 -7.44 8.32 11.77
C GLN A 139 -6.74 7.02 12.21
N PRO A 140 -6.92 6.58 13.46
CA PRO A 140 -6.46 5.26 13.91
C PRO A 140 -7.40 4.15 13.40
N VAL A 141 -6.82 3.04 12.93
CA VAL A 141 -7.55 1.84 12.46
C VAL A 141 -6.98 0.59 13.15
N PRO A 142 -7.27 0.37 14.45
CA PRO A 142 -6.69 -0.72 15.23
C PRO A 142 -7.21 -2.11 14.80
N ASP A 143 -8.44 -2.19 14.30
CA ASP A 143 -9.11 -3.45 13.94
C ASP A 143 -8.81 -3.95 12.52
N ALA A 144 -7.96 -3.23 11.77
CA ALA A 144 -7.52 -3.67 10.45
C ALA A 144 -6.69 -4.96 10.51
N HIS A 145 -6.60 -5.68 9.39
CA HIS A 145 -5.75 -6.88 9.31
C HIS A 145 -4.29 -6.57 9.70
N VAL A 146 -3.79 -5.41 9.28
CA VAL A 146 -2.56 -4.80 9.78
C VAL A 146 -2.95 -3.47 10.44
N PRO A 147 -2.89 -3.36 11.78
CA PRO A 147 -3.27 -2.14 12.47
C PRO A 147 -2.43 -0.95 12.01
N VAL A 148 -3.07 0.16 11.67
CA VAL A 148 -2.45 1.32 11.02
C VAL A 148 -3.02 2.62 11.57
N MET A 149 -2.19 3.66 11.64
CA MET A 149 -2.63 5.03 11.85
C MET A 149 -2.42 5.82 10.56
N LYS A 150 -3.50 6.34 9.99
CA LYS A 150 -3.48 7.11 8.75
C LYS A 150 -3.57 8.59 9.06
N PHE A 151 -2.77 9.42 8.43
CA PHE A 151 -2.85 10.88 8.60
C PHE A 151 -2.18 11.61 7.44
N LYS A 152 -2.41 12.91 7.35
CA LYS A 152 -1.64 13.81 6.48
C LYS A 152 -0.67 14.62 7.32
N PHE A 153 0.60 14.64 6.95
CA PHE A 153 1.62 15.47 7.59
C PHE A 153 2.24 16.41 6.55
N TYR A 154 2.12 17.73 6.77
CA TYR A 154 2.42 18.73 5.75
C TYR A 154 1.69 18.49 4.42
N GLY A 155 0.49 17.92 4.48
CA GLY A 155 -0.34 17.57 3.31
C GLY A 155 0.06 16.28 2.58
N ILE A 156 1.08 15.55 3.03
CA ILE A 156 1.46 14.25 2.48
C ILE A 156 0.76 13.15 3.28
N SER A 157 0.07 12.24 2.61
CA SER A 157 -0.57 11.07 3.23
C SER A 157 0.48 10.08 3.75
N ILE A 158 0.34 9.67 5.02
CA ILE A 158 1.22 8.73 5.71
C ILE A 158 0.36 7.62 6.31
N ASP A 159 0.74 6.39 6.00
CA ASP A 159 0.24 5.19 6.64
C ASP A 159 1.33 4.70 7.62
N LEU A 160 1.07 4.83 8.93
CA LEU A 160 2.01 4.48 9.99
C LEU A 160 1.63 3.18 10.68
N LEU A 161 2.46 2.15 10.50
CA LEU A 161 2.39 0.87 11.19
C LEU A 161 3.29 0.86 12.44
N TYR A 162 3.02 -0.07 13.35
CA TYR A 162 3.83 -0.26 14.55
C TYR A 162 4.21 -1.72 14.83
N ALA A 163 5.50 -1.92 15.08
CA ALA A 163 6.10 -3.19 15.47
C ALA A 163 6.87 -3.04 16.79
N SER A 164 6.43 -3.75 17.82
CA SER A 164 7.16 -3.86 19.08
C SER A 164 8.09 -5.06 19.02
N VAL A 165 9.40 -4.82 18.98
CA VAL A 165 10.41 -5.89 18.88
C VAL A 165 10.90 -6.28 20.27
N SER A 166 11.37 -7.52 20.41
CA SER A 166 11.87 -8.10 21.68
C SER A 166 13.22 -7.54 22.14
N LEU A 167 13.41 -6.22 22.02
CA LEU A 167 14.60 -5.46 22.43
C LEU A 167 14.18 -4.33 23.37
N LEU A 168 14.94 -4.11 24.45
CA LEU A 168 14.71 -2.97 25.36
C LEU A 168 15.17 -1.63 24.74
N VAL A 169 16.17 -1.69 23.88
CA VAL A 169 16.71 -0.55 23.14
C VAL A 169 16.80 -0.94 21.67
N VAL A 170 16.20 -0.12 20.79
CA VAL A 170 16.22 -0.34 19.35
C VAL A 170 17.50 0.26 18.77
N PRO A 171 18.43 -0.55 18.22
CA PRO A 171 19.68 -0.02 17.71
C PRO A 171 19.48 0.73 16.38
N ASP A 172 20.27 1.78 16.16
CA ASP A 172 20.19 2.61 14.93
C ASP A 172 20.50 1.80 13.66
N ASP A 173 21.34 0.78 13.75
CA ASP A 173 21.72 -0.11 12.65
C ASP A 173 20.83 -1.36 12.55
N LEU A 174 19.67 -1.41 13.25
CA LEU A 174 18.76 -2.56 13.22
C LEU A 174 18.43 -2.97 11.78
N ASP A 175 18.75 -4.21 11.42
CA ASP A 175 18.41 -4.85 10.16
C ASP A 175 17.15 -5.74 10.34
N ILE A 176 16.01 -5.21 9.92
CA ILE A 176 14.72 -5.89 9.99
C ILE A 176 14.60 -7.08 9.03
N SER A 177 15.57 -7.30 8.14
CA SER A 177 15.58 -8.48 7.26
C SER A 177 16.02 -9.76 8.00
N GLN A 178 16.69 -9.63 9.15
CA GLN A 178 17.09 -10.76 9.98
C GLN A 178 15.88 -11.45 10.59
N GLY A 179 15.88 -12.78 10.62
CA GLY A 179 14.76 -13.56 11.18
C GLY A 179 14.58 -13.37 12.69
N SER A 180 15.65 -12.96 13.40
CA SER A 180 15.63 -12.76 14.85
C SER A 180 14.66 -11.68 15.34
N VAL A 181 14.34 -10.70 14.48
CA VAL A 181 13.38 -9.63 14.77
C VAL A 181 11.95 -10.18 14.94
N LEU A 182 11.69 -11.41 14.49
CA LEU A 182 10.39 -12.07 14.59
C LEU A 182 10.27 -12.99 15.83
N TYR A 183 11.27 -13.03 16.71
CA TYR A 183 11.20 -13.85 17.92
C TYR A 183 10.39 -13.17 19.03
N ASP A 184 9.49 -13.93 19.65
CA ASP A 184 8.66 -13.52 20.79
C ASP A 184 7.80 -12.26 20.54
N VAL A 185 7.39 -12.04 19.29
CA VAL A 185 6.50 -10.93 18.90
C VAL A 185 5.09 -11.44 18.56
N ASP A 186 4.09 -10.57 18.71
CA ASP A 186 2.70 -10.88 18.36
C ASP A 186 2.45 -10.93 16.85
N GLU A 187 1.34 -11.54 16.43
CA GLU A 187 1.01 -11.69 15.01
C GLU A 187 0.87 -10.35 14.27
N ALA A 188 0.32 -9.31 14.90
CA ALA A 188 0.17 -8.01 14.27
C ALA A 188 1.53 -7.33 14.06
N THR A 189 2.49 -7.55 14.97
CA THR A 189 3.90 -7.15 14.77
C THR A 189 4.52 -7.90 13.59
N VAL A 190 4.32 -9.21 13.48
CA VAL A 190 4.80 -10.00 12.32
C VAL A 190 4.22 -9.44 11.01
N ARG A 191 2.91 -9.19 10.97
CA ARG A 191 2.24 -8.63 9.79
C ARG A 191 2.78 -7.24 9.43
N SER A 192 3.03 -6.39 10.42
CA SER A 192 3.58 -5.03 10.22
C SER A 192 5.01 -5.05 9.68
N LEU A 193 5.86 -5.98 10.18
CA LEU A 193 7.24 -6.14 9.71
C LEU A 193 7.33 -6.71 8.29
N ASN A 194 6.34 -7.49 7.85
CA ASN A 194 6.38 -8.16 6.56
C ASN A 194 6.43 -7.19 5.38
N GLY A 195 5.75 -6.05 5.44
CA GLY A 195 5.77 -5.05 4.35
C GLY A 195 7.18 -4.61 4.00
N CYS A 196 7.95 -4.17 4.99
CA CYS A 196 9.35 -3.78 4.81
C CYS A 196 10.24 -4.95 4.38
N ARG A 197 10.07 -6.13 5.01
CA ARG A 197 10.88 -7.31 4.69
C ARG A 197 10.68 -7.75 3.24
N VAL A 198 9.46 -7.71 2.72
CA VAL A 198 9.16 -8.06 1.33
C VAL A 198 9.77 -7.03 0.38
N ALA A 199 9.60 -5.73 0.63
CA ALA A 199 10.18 -4.68 -0.20
C ALA A 199 11.72 -4.80 -0.31
N ASP A 200 12.40 -5.00 0.83
CA ASP A 200 13.86 -5.19 0.84
C ASP A 200 14.29 -6.49 0.13
N GLN A 201 13.50 -7.57 0.23
CA GLN A 201 13.77 -8.80 -0.51
C GLN A 201 13.61 -8.61 -2.02
N ILE A 202 12.58 -7.89 -2.48
CA ILE A 202 12.41 -7.54 -3.89
C ILE A 202 13.66 -6.82 -4.40
N LEU A 203 14.09 -5.76 -3.70
CA LEU A 203 15.28 -4.99 -4.08
C LEU A 203 16.57 -5.84 -4.08
N ARG A 204 16.69 -6.84 -3.20
CA ARG A 204 17.85 -7.75 -3.14
C ARG A 204 17.84 -8.85 -4.20
N LEU A 205 16.67 -9.20 -4.72
CA LEU A 205 16.46 -10.33 -5.63
C LEU A 205 16.34 -9.91 -7.10
N VAL A 206 16.26 -8.61 -7.39
CA VAL A 206 16.28 -8.09 -8.76
C VAL A 206 17.73 -7.75 -9.16
N PRO A 207 18.24 -8.25 -10.30
CA PRO A 207 19.63 -8.04 -10.72
C PRO A 207 19.96 -6.58 -11.03
N ASN A 208 19.03 -5.86 -11.68
CA ASN A 208 19.13 -4.45 -12.04
C ASN A 208 17.80 -3.76 -11.68
N VAL A 209 17.80 -2.92 -10.64
CA VAL A 209 16.59 -2.21 -10.19
C VAL A 209 16.13 -1.17 -11.23
N GLU A 210 17.02 -0.77 -12.14
CA GLU A 210 16.82 0.33 -13.09
C GLU A 210 16.33 -0.13 -14.49
N GLU A 211 16.25 -1.43 -14.80
CA GLU A 211 16.06 -1.92 -16.17
C GLU A 211 14.83 -2.85 -16.32
N ILE A 212 13.65 -2.29 -16.62
CA ILE A 212 12.48 -3.08 -17.02
C ILE A 212 11.95 -2.60 -18.38
N ASP A 213 12.15 -3.44 -19.39
CA ASP A 213 11.86 -3.26 -20.83
C ASP A 213 10.79 -4.30 -21.27
N MET A 214 9.84 -4.09 -22.20
CA MET A 214 10.00 -4.19 -23.67
C MET A 214 8.68 -4.01 -24.49
N ASN A 215 8.81 -3.35 -25.65
CA ASN A 215 8.26 -3.60 -27.01
C ASN A 215 6.92 -4.35 -27.30
N LYS A 216 5.91 -3.58 -27.77
CA LYS A 216 5.29 -3.62 -29.15
C LYS A 216 4.02 -2.73 -29.20
N ALA A 217 4.19 -1.42 -29.27
CA ALA A 217 3.22 -0.38 -29.69
C ALA A 217 3.86 1.00 -29.38
N SER A 218 3.24 2.11 -29.77
CA SER A 218 3.54 3.40 -29.13
C SER A 218 3.23 3.26 -27.63
N TRP A 219 4.12 3.71 -26.74
CA TRP A 219 3.86 3.69 -25.29
C TRP A 219 2.54 4.38 -24.93
N SER A 220 2.17 5.41 -25.68
CA SER A 220 0.86 6.06 -25.55
C SER A 220 -0.33 5.08 -25.61
N ALA A 221 -0.26 4.05 -26.45
CA ALA A 221 -1.33 3.06 -26.59
C ALA A 221 -1.40 2.07 -25.40
N LEU A 222 -0.29 1.85 -24.68
CA LEU A 222 -0.28 1.03 -23.47
C LEU A 222 -0.93 1.76 -22.29
N PHE A 223 -0.69 3.07 -22.20
CA PHE A 223 -1.21 3.94 -21.14
C PHE A 223 -2.54 4.61 -21.50
N GLU A 224 -3.15 4.27 -22.64
CA GLU A 224 -4.49 4.71 -22.96
C GLU A 224 -5.46 4.22 -21.86
N PRO A 225 -6.24 5.12 -21.23
CA PRO A 225 -7.18 4.73 -20.20
C PRO A 225 -8.12 3.65 -20.73
N PHE A 226 -8.23 2.54 -20.01
CA PHE A 226 -9.20 1.50 -20.34
C PHE A 226 -10.62 2.10 -20.29
N GLN A 227 -11.34 2.05 -21.41
CA GLN A 227 -12.69 2.58 -21.54
C GLN A 227 -13.70 1.68 -20.83
N PHE A 228 -13.62 1.65 -19.48
CA PHE A 228 -14.37 0.74 -18.64
C PHE A 228 -15.89 0.80 -18.88
N PHE A 229 -16.44 2.01 -19.04
CA PHE A 229 -17.88 2.23 -19.26
C PHE A 229 -18.37 1.94 -20.69
N GLU A 230 -17.46 1.57 -21.60
CA GLU A 230 -17.77 1.11 -22.95
C GLU A 230 -17.46 -0.38 -23.14
N ALA A 231 -16.63 -0.95 -22.25
CA ALA A 231 -16.15 -2.33 -22.35
C ALA A 231 -17.19 -3.39 -21.96
N TYR A 232 -18.26 -3.03 -21.24
CA TYR A 232 -19.26 -3.97 -20.75
C TYR A 232 -20.66 -3.56 -21.18
N LYS A 233 -21.53 -4.55 -21.38
CA LYS A 233 -22.95 -4.32 -21.70
C LYS A 233 -23.78 -4.04 -20.45
N ASN A 234 -23.37 -4.55 -19.30
CA ASN A 234 -24.09 -4.44 -18.05
C ASN A 234 -23.10 -4.06 -16.93
N TYR A 235 -23.59 -3.24 -16.02
CA TYR A 235 -22.84 -2.78 -14.85
C TYR A 235 -23.67 -3.01 -13.60
N LEU A 236 -23.01 -3.43 -12.53
CA LEU A 236 -23.55 -3.37 -11.18
C LEU A 236 -23.03 -2.09 -10.51
N GLN A 237 -23.94 -1.23 -10.06
CA GLN A 237 -23.63 -0.04 -9.30
C GLN A 237 -23.89 -0.33 -7.82
N VAL A 238 -22.92 -0.03 -6.96
CA VAL A 238 -23.02 -0.12 -5.51
C VAL A 238 -23.01 1.31 -4.98
N ASP A 239 -24.20 1.81 -4.63
CA ASP A 239 -24.38 3.16 -4.07
C ASP A 239 -24.22 3.15 -2.55
N ILE A 240 -23.45 4.11 -2.05
CA ILE A 240 -23.24 4.36 -0.62
C ILE A 240 -23.77 5.75 -0.32
N ILE A 241 -24.78 5.83 0.53
CA ILE A 241 -25.39 7.10 0.95
C ILE A 241 -25.26 7.17 2.46
N ALA A 242 -24.77 8.30 2.96
CA ALA A 242 -24.58 8.55 4.39
C ALA A 242 -25.22 9.90 4.79
N GLU A 243 -25.35 10.11 6.10
CA GLU A 243 -25.88 11.37 6.64
C GLU A 243 -24.89 12.53 6.47
N ASP A 244 -23.60 12.24 6.64
CA ASP A 244 -22.51 13.21 6.48
C ASP A 244 -21.24 12.58 5.88
N ASP A 245 -20.21 13.42 5.66
CA ASP A 245 -18.95 13.01 5.03
C ASP A 245 -18.10 12.09 5.92
N GLU A 246 -18.28 12.10 7.23
CA GLU A 246 -17.54 11.24 8.15
C GLU A 246 -18.08 9.81 8.10
N ASP A 247 -19.40 9.67 8.21
CA ASP A 247 -20.09 8.41 8.01
C ASP A 247 -19.83 7.86 6.60
N LEU A 248 -19.84 8.72 5.57
CA LEU A 248 -19.54 8.31 4.21
C LEU A 248 -18.14 7.68 4.11
N ARG A 249 -17.12 8.28 4.75
CA ARG A 249 -15.75 7.73 4.74
C ARG A 249 -15.69 6.33 5.37
N LEU A 250 -16.37 6.12 6.50
CA LEU A 250 -16.41 4.83 7.17
C LEU A 250 -17.13 3.77 6.34
N TRP A 251 -18.33 4.08 5.83
CA TRP A 251 -19.11 3.17 4.99
C TRP A 251 -18.41 2.85 3.67
N LYS A 252 -17.80 3.86 3.05
CA LYS A 252 -16.94 3.68 1.87
C LYS A 252 -15.85 2.65 2.13
N GLY A 253 -15.04 2.83 3.18
CA GLY A 253 -13.96 1.90 3.51
C GLY A 253 -14.47 0.48 3.79
N TRP A 254 -15.63 0.37 4.46
CA TRP A 254 -16.27 -0.92 4.71
C TRP A 254 -16.69 -1.63 3.42
N VAL A 255 -17.34 -0.92 2.48
CA VAL A 255 -17.79 -1.47 1.19
C VAL A 255 -16.59 -1.84 0.32
N GLU A 256 -15.61 -0.94 0.21
CA GLU A 256 -14.40 -1.13 -0.59
C GLU A 256 -13.65 -2.40 -0.17
N SER A 257 -13.50 -2.65 1.14
CA SER A 257 -12.89 -3.87 1.67
C SER A 257 -13.63 -5.18 1.33
N ARG A 258 -14.89 -5.10 0.89
CA ARG A 258 -15.77 -6.25 0.60
C ARG A 258 -16.13 -6.42 -0.87
N LEU A 259 -15.80 -5.46 -1.75
CA LEU A 259 -16.06 -5.59 -3.20
C LEU A 259 -15.48 -6.89 -3.79
N ARG A 260 -14.29 -7.30 -3.32
CA ARG A 260 -13.68 -8.58 -3.72
C ARG A 260 -14.54 -9.78 -3.30
N GLN A 261 -15.15 -9.75 -2.11
CA GLN A 261 -16.01 -10.84 -1.65
C GLN A 261 -17.29 -10.89 -2.49
N LEU A 262 -17.84 -9.74 -2.86
CA LEU A 262 -18.98 -9.64 -3.76
C LEU A 262 -18.65 -10.24 -5.15
N THR A 263 -17.50 -9.89 -5.74
CA THR A 263 -17.00 -10.52 -6.98
C THR A 263 -17.01 -12.04 -6.87
N LEU A 264 -16.36 -12.58 -5.82
CA LEU A 264 -16.24 -14.03 -5.63
C LEU A 264 -17.60 -14.72 -5.45
N LYS A 265 -18.53 -14.09 -4.73
CA LYS A 265 -19.88 -14.64 -4.56
C LYS A 265 -20.65 -14.65 -5.88
N ILE A 266 -20.64 -13.57 -6.66
CA ILE A 266 -21.32 -13.49 -7.96
C ILE A 266 -20.78 -14.57 -8.90
N GLU A 267 -19.46 -14.72 -8.99
CA GLU A 267 -18.85 -15.75 -9.83
C GLU A 267 -19.21 -17.16 -9.34
N ARG A 268 -19.22 -17.41 -8.04
CA ARG A 268 -19.62 -18.71 -7.47
C ARG A 268 -21.09 -19.03 -7.74
N ASP A 269 -22.00 -18.10 -7.44
CA ASP A 269 -23.44 -18.31 -7.48
C ASP A 269 -23.96 -18.40 -8.93
N THR A 270 -23.19 -17.87 -9.89
CA THR A 270 -23.42 -18.04 -11.33
C THR A 270 -22.62 -19.20 -11.94
N TYR A 271 -22.03 -20.07 -11.12
CA TYR A 271 -21.22 -21.22 -11.54
C TYR A 271 -20.07 -20.86 -12.50
N GLY A 272 -19.50 -19.66 -12.33
CA GLY A 272 -18.40 -19.11 -13.13
C GLY A 272 -18.82 -18.70 -14.54
N MET A 273 -20.13 -18.63 -14.83
CA MET A 273 -20.65 -18.21 -16.14
C MET A 273 -20.66 -16.69 -16.30
N LEU A 274 -20.78 -15.95 -15.19
CA LEU A 274 -20.69 -14.49 -15.15
C LEU A 274 -19.39 -14.09 -14.44
N GLN A 275 -18.60 -13.25 -15.09
CA GLN A 275 -17.40 -12.62 -14.54
C GLN A 275 -17.73 -11.20 -14.10
N CYS A 276 -17.15 -10.79 -12.98
CA CYS A 276 -17.42 -9.50 -12.37
C CYS A 276 -16.11 -8.72 -12.19
N HIS A 277 -15.99 -7.58 -12.85
CA HIS A 277 -14.77 -6.79 -12.90
C HIS A 277 -14.99 -5.46 -12.17
N PRO A 278 -14.56 -5.32 -10.89
CA PRO A 278 -14.72 -4.08 -10.15
C PRO A 278 -13.89 -2.96 -10.80
N TYR A 279 -14.49 -1.77 -10.92
CA TYR A 279 -13.77 -0.55 -11.25
C TYR A 279 -13.10 -0.01 -9.98
N PRO A 280 -11.79 0.29 -10.01
CA PRO A 280 -11.06 0.67 -8.81
C PRO A 280 -11.40 2.08 -8.30
N HIS A 281 -11.99 2.94 -9.14
CA HIS A 281 -12.31 4.31 -8.74
C HIS A 281 -13.78 4.45 -8.37
N GLU A 282 -14.02 5.29 -7.37
CA GLU A 282 -15.36 5.71 -6.99
C GLU A 282 -15.88 6.82 -7.90
N TYR A 283 -17.19 7.01 -7.88
CA TYR A 283 -17.88 8.08 -8.55
C TYR A 283 -18.75 8.84 -7.56
N ALA A 284 -18.67 10.17 -7.59
CA ALA A 284 -19.58 11.04 -6.86
C ALA A 284 -20.37 11.87 -7.88
N ASP A 285 -21.69 11.94 -7.72
CA ASP A 285 -22.55 12.78 -8.55
C ASP A 285 -22.65 14.18 -7.93
N PRO A 286 -22.06 15.23 -8.56
CA PRO A 286 -22.07 16.59 -8.01
C PRO A 286 -23.46 17.21 -7.90
N SER A 287 -24.47 16.64 -8.57
CA SER A 287 -25.85 17.11 -8.52
C SER A 287 -26.61 16.66 -7.27
N ARG A 288 -26.09 15.64 -6.55
CA ARG A 288 -26.70 15.14 -5.32
C ARG A 288 -26.32 16.04 -4.14
N GLN A 289 -27.31 16.41 -3.34
CA GLN A 289 -27.13 17.26 -2.16
C GLN A 289 -26.91 16.44 -0.87
N CYS A 290 -26.48 15.19 -1.00
CA CYS A 290 -26.21 14.29 0.13
C CYS A 290 -24.81 13.69 0.01
N ALA A 291 -24.24 13.27 1.14
CA ALA A 291 -22.98 12.55 1.18
C ALA A 291 -23.17 11.19 0.49
N HIS A 292 -22.60 11.04 -0.71
CA HIS A 292 -22.77 9.86 -1.56
C HIS A 292 -21.51 9.55 -2.36
N CYS A 293 -21.25 8.26 -2.53
CA CYS A 293 -20.36 7.75 -3.57
C CYS A 293 -20.89 6.44 -4.15
N ALA A 294 -20.41 6.08 -5.34
CA ALA A 294 -20.79 4.87 -6.05
C ALA A 294 -19.56 4.13 -6.55
N PHE A 295 -19.60 2.79 -6.42
CA PHE A 295 -18.65 1.90 -7.08
C PHE A 295 -19.35 1.18 -8.24
N PHE A 296 -18.60 0.90 -9.31
CA PHE A 296 -19.11 0.17 -10.47
C PHE A 296 -18.38 -1.15 -10.66
N MET A 297 -19.10 -2.17 -11.11
CA MET A 297 -18.54 -3.46 -11.50
C MET A 297 -19.06 -3.85 -12.88
N GLY A 298 -18.15 -4.08 -13.81
CA GLY A 298 -18.47 -4.52 -15.17
C GLY A 298 -18.84 -5.99 -15.15
N LEU A 299 -19.97 -6.34 -15.76
CA LEU A 299 -20.44 -7.71 -15.83
C LEU A 299 -20.26 -8.25 -17.24
N SER A 300 -19.49 -9.33 -17.36
CA SER A 300 -19.26 -10.01 -18.63
C SER A 300 -19.57 -11.49 -18.54
N ARG A 301 -20.04 -12.07 -19.63
CA ARG A 301 -20.21 -13.52 -19.72
C ARG A 301 -18.86 -14.15 -20.04
N LYS A 302 -18.54 -15.25 -19.37
CA LYS A 302 -17.27 -15.95 -19.60
C LYS A 302 -17.22 -16.48 -21.04
N GLU A 303 -16.13 -16.18 -21.75
CA GLU A 303 -15.89 -16.65 -23.11
C GLU A 303 -15.77 -18.18 -23.17
N GLY A 304 -16.36 -18.79 -24.20
CA GLY A 304 -16.30 -20.24 -24.44
C GLY A 304 -17.41 -21.07 -23.76
N VAL A 305 -18.32 -20.45 -23.00
CA VAL A 305 -19.50 -21.14 -22.44
C VAL A 305 -20.67 -21.05 -23.43
N GLN A 306 -21.27 -22.19 -23.81
CA GLN A 306 -22.49 -22.21 -24.62
C GLN A 306 -23.68 -21.77 -23.76
N ILE A 307 -24.06 -20.50 -23.89
CA ILE A 307 -25.15 -19.86 -23.15
C ILE A 307 -26.26 -19.54 -24.16
N GLN A 308 -27.52 -19.79 -23.80
CA GLN A 308 -28.65 -19.44 -24.67
C GLN A 308 -28.78 -17.92 -24.80
N GLU A 309 -29.07 -17.44 -26.01
CA GLU A 309 -29.31 -16.02 -26.27
C GLU A 309 -30.53 -15.56 -25.45
N GLY A 310 -30.37 -14.51 -24.63
CA GLY A 310 -31.39 -14.05 -23.68
C GLY A 310 -31.39 -14.69 -22.28
N GLN A 311 -30.46 -15.62 -21.98
CA GLN A 311 -30.33 -16.17 -20.62
C GLN A 311 -30.02 -15.08 -19.59
N GLN A 312 -30.86 -14.94 -18.58
CA GLN A 312 -30.69 -14.02 -17.46
C GLN A 312 -29.96 -14.71 -16.31
N PHE A 313 -29.09 -13.98 -15.63
CA PHE A 313 -28.48 -14.41 -14.37
C PHE A 313 -29.19 -13.68 -13.24
N ASP A 314 -29.76 -14.44 -12.31
CA ASP A 314 -30.35 -13.86 -11.11
C ASP A 314 -29.25 -13.70 -10.05
N ILE A 315 -28.80 -12.46 -9.86
CA ILE A 315 -27.80 -12.10 -8.85
C ILE A 315 -28.43 -11.43 -7.62
N ARG A 316 -29.76 -11.35 -7.53
CA ARG A 316 -30.46 -10.61 -6.46
C ARG A 316 -30.14 -11.17 -5.08
N GLY A 317 -30.19 -12.49 -4.91
CA GLY A 317 -29.87 -13.12 -3.61
C GLY A 317 -28.45 -12.80 -3.14
N THR A 318 -27.47 -12.82 -4.05
CA THR A 318 -26.08 -12.47 -3.74
C THR A 318 -25.92 -11.01 -3.33
N VAL A 319 -26.64 -10.09 -3.99
CA VAL A 319 -26.62 -8.66 -3.69
C VAL A 319 -27.37 -8.36 -2.39
N ASP A 320 -28.51 -9.00 -2.14
CA ASP A 320 -29.28 -8.82 -0.91
C ASP A 320 -28.47 -9.25 0.32
N GLU A 321 -27.73 -10.36 0.23
CA GLU A 321 -26.80 -10.78 1.28
C GLU A 321 -25.66 -9.78 1.55
N PHE A 322 -25.25 -9.03 0.52
CA PHE A 322 -24.23 -7.99 0.65
C PHE A 322 -24.79 -6.75 1.35
N ASN A 323 -26.05 -6.39 1.06
CA ASN A 323 -26.77 -5.26 1.66
C ASN A 323 -27.22 -5.50 3.11
N MET A 324 -27.40 -6.76 3.53
CA MET A 324 -27.93 -7.12 4.87
C MET A 324 -26.86 -7.17 5.99
N LYS A 325 -25.65 -6.65 5.78
CA LYS A 325 -24.55 -6.64 6.76
C LYS A 325 -24.02 -5.25 7.03
#